data_AF-A0A847VUV8-F1
#
_entry.id   AF-A0A847VUV8-F1
#
_cell.length_a   1.000
_cell.length_b   1.000
_cell.length_c   1.000
_cell.angle_alpha   90.00
_cell.angle_beta   90.00
_cell.angle_gamma   90.00
#
_symmetry.space_group_name_H-M   'P 1'
#
loop_
_entity.id
_entity.type
_entity.pdbx_description
1 polymer ?
#
loop_
_entity_poly.entity_id
_entity_poly.type
_entity_poly.pdbx_seq_one_letter_code
_entity_poly.pdbx_strand_id
1 'polypeptide(L)'
;MIKMKKPTAVSLNGQIESDLLKKRVKKYADLKNFFEIVDENISDDTVMYEVDMVLKENCDMQYAITTIHPLLVNGQCNMTQGHFHGDKDFGEIYQGISGKGALLLVDKEGNT
;
A
#
# COMPACT_ATOMS: atom_id res chain seq x y z
N MET A 1 33.71 -16.43 4.02
CA MET A 1 33.56 -15.28 4.93
C MET A 1 32.47 -14.38 4.34
N ILE A 2 31.30 -14.28 4.98
CA ILE A 2 30.19 -13.45 4.45
C ILE A 2 30.54 -11.98 4.74
N LYS A 3 30.65 -11.18 3.68
CA LYS A 3 30.95 -9.75 3.79
C LYS A 3 29.63 -9.02 4.06
N MET A 4 29.36 -8.68 5.32
CA MET A 4 28.14 -7.92 5.65
C MET A 4 28.25 -6.51 5.08
N LYS A 5 27.23 -6.08 4.34
CA LYS A 5 27.09 -4.68 3.91
C LYS A 5 26.72 -3.82 5.12
N LYS A 6 27.12 -2.56 5.10
CA LYS A 6 26.70 -1.59 6.13
C LYS A 6 25.17 -1.49 6.10
N PRO A 7 24.46 -1.59 7.24
CA PRO A 7 23.02 -1.48 7.28
C PRO A 7 22.59 -0.06 6.89
N THR A 8 21.51 0.03 6.12
CA THR A 8 20.82 1.30 5.84
C THR A 8 19.64 1.40 6.79
N ALA A 9 19.55 2.48 7.55
CA ALA A 9 18.40 2.80 8.38
C ALA A 9 17.51 3.82 7.65
N VAL A 10 16.20 3.63 7.73
CA VAL A 10 15.20 4.53 7.16
C VAL A 10 14.22 4.89 8.28
N SER A 11 13.90 6.17 8.40
CA SER A 11 12.87 6.66 9.33
C SER A 11 11.58 6.88 8.55
N LEU A 12 10.51 6.19 8.93
CA LEU A 12 9.20 6.30 8.30
C LEU A 12 8.31 7.23 9.12
N ASN A 13 8.50 8.54 8.99
CA ASN A 13 7.72 9.57 9.71
C ASN A 13 6.56 10.11 8.86
N GLY A 14 5.97 9.27 8.00
CA GLY A 14 4.93 9.66 7.06
C GLY A 14 5.45 10.30 5.77
N GLN A 15 6.76 10.45 5.61
CA GLN A 15 7.41 10.95 4.39
C GLN A 15 8.66 10.14 4.08
N ILE A 16 8.97 9.97 2.80
CA ILE A 16 10.21 9.34 2.34
C ILE A 16 11.00 10.39 1.56
N GLU A 17 12.24 10.63 1.98
CA GLU A 17 13.23 11.41 1.23
C GLU A 17 14.26 10.44 0.64
N SER A 18 14.29 10.34 -0.70
CA SER A 18 15.23 9.48 -1.41
C SER A 18 15.31 9.85 -2.89
N ASP A 19 16.51 9.79 -3.48
CA ASP A 19 16.69 9.90 -4.94
C ASP A 19 16.04 8.74 -5.72
N LEU A 20 15.72 7.65 -5.03
CA LEU A 20 15.05 6.47 -5.60
C LEU A 20 13.53 6.50 -5.41
N LEU A 21 12.97 7.61 -4.90
CA LEU A 21 11.55 7.73 -4.62
C LEU A 21 10.74 7.59 -5.91
N LYS A 22 9.78 6.67 -5.87
CA LYS A 22 8.73 6.53 -6.88
C LYS A 22 7.38 6.75 -6.22
N LYS A 23 6.48 7.41 -6.94
CA LYS A 23 5.11 7.65 -6.48
C LYS A 23 4.13 6.88 -7.35
N ARG A 24 3.13 6.27 -6.73
CA ARG A 24 1.98 5.68 -7.41
C ARG A 24 0.71 6.25 -6.81
N VAL A 25 -0.21 6.68 -7.67
CA VAL A 25 -1.52 7.18 -7.29
C VAL A 25 -2.56 6.20 -7.79
N LYS A 26 -3.56 5.90 -6.95
CA LYS A 26 -4.70 5.06 -7.30
C LYS A 26 -5.96 5.89 -7.17
N LYS A 27 -6.65 6.03 -8.29
CA LYS A 27 -7.88 6.80 -8.42
C LYS A 27 -9.09 5.90 -8.25
N TYR A 28 -10.26 6.49 -8.06
CA TYR A 28 -11.50 5.75 -7.89
C TYR A 28 -11.78 4.86 -9.10
N ALA A 29 -11.54 5.35 -10.31
CA ALA A 29 -11.65 4.56 -11.54
C ALA A 29 -10.84 3.25 -11.52
N ASP A 30 -9.69 3.22 -10.82
CA ASP A 30 -8.86 2.02 -10.69
C ASP A 30 -9.44 0.98 -9.71
N LEU A 31 -10.33 1.40 -8.81
CA LEU A 31 -10.81 0.62 -7.67
C LEU A 31 -12.32 0.35 -7.67
N LYS A 32 -13.11 0.96 -8.57
CA LYS A 32 -14.58 0.83 -8.60
C LYS A 32 -15.07 -0.61 -8.40
N ASN A 33 -14.47 -1.55 -9.13
CA ASN A 33 -14.88 -2.95 -9.14
C ASN A 33 -14.47 -3.75 -7.89
N PHE A 34 -13.79 -3.12 -6.92
CA PHE A 34 -13.45 -3.73 -5.63
C PHE A 34 -14.48 -3.43 -4.54
N PHE A 35 -15.33 -2.41 -4.74
CA PHE A 35 -16.41 -2.09 -3.82
C PHE A 35 -17.65 -2.91 -4.18
N GLU A 36 -18.45 -3.27 -3.17
CA GLU A 36 -19.69 -4.03 -3.38
C GLU A 36 -20.72 -3.24 -4.19
N ILE A 37 -20.81 -1.93 -3.93
CA ILE A 37 -21.72 -1.01 -4.62
C ILE A 37 -20.93 0.22 -5.05
N VAL A 38 -20.83 0.43 -6.35
CA VAL A 38 -20.22 1.63 -6.94
C VAL A 38 -21.05 2.87 -6.55
N ASP A 39 -20.38 3.89 -6.04
CA ASP A 39 -20.94 5.22 -5.81
C ASP A 39 -20.64 6.13 -7.01
N GLU A 40 -21.67 6.48 -7.78
CA GLU A 40 -21.54 7.34 -8.97
C GLU A 40 -21.40 8.83 -8.63
N ASN A 41 -21.54 9.22 -7.36
CA ASN A 41 -21.31 10.60 -6.93
C ASN A 41 -19.81 10.89 -6.70
N ILE A 42 -18.99 9.85 -6.61
CA ILE A 42 -17.54 9.98 -6.49
C ILE A 42 -16.94 10.10 -7.89
N SER A 43 -16.22 11.19 -8.14
CA SER A 43 -15.51 11.39 -9.41
C SER A 43 -14.49 10.27 -9.63
N ASP A 44 -14.40 9.78 -10.87
CA ASP A 44 -13.40 8.81 -11.32
C ASP A 44 -11.95 9.24 -11.01
N ASP A 45 -11.71 10.55 -10.98
CA ASP A 45 -10.41 11.15 -10.68
C ASP A 45 -10.10 11.30 -9.18
N THR A 46 -11.05 10.96 -8.30
CA THR A 46 -10.85 11.02 -6.84
C THR A 46 -9.69 10.12 -6.46
N VAL A 47 -8.69 10.70 -5.78
CA VAL A 47 -7.54 9.96 -5.28
C VAL A 47 -7.97 9.13 -4.07
N MET A 48 -7.84 7.81 -4.20
CA MET A 48 -8.22 6.86 -3.17
C MET A 48 -7.04 6.60 -2.24
N TYR A 49 -5.87 6.32 -2.81
CA TYR A 49 -4.65 6.20 -2.04
C TYR A 49 -3.41 6.51 -2.88
N GLU A 50 -2.32 6.82 -2.19
CA GLU A 50 -1.03 7.14 -2.75
C GLU A 50 0.04 6.25 -2.11
N VAL A 51 1.03 5.85 -2.88
CA VAL A 51 2.15 5.03 -2.42
C VAL A 51 3.45 5.72 -2.79
N ASP A 52 4.20 6.13 -1.78
CA ASP A 52 5.58 6.58 -1.90
C ASP A 52 6.48 5.37 -1.63
N MET A 53 7.32 4.98 -2.59
CA MET A 53 8.07 3.72 -2.51
C MET A 53 9.52 3.89 -2.95
N VAL A 54 10.42 3.13 -2.31
CA VAL A 54 11.82 3.02 -2.72
C VAL A 54 12.07 1.56 -3.10
N LEU A 55 12.21 1.36 -4.41
CA LEU A 55 12.44 0.05 -5.02
C LEU A 55 13.88 -0.02 -5.53
N LYS A 56 14.62 -1.03 -5.07
CA LYS A 56 15.99 -1.27 -5.51
C LYS A 56 16.13 -2.73 -5.94
N GLU A 57 16.70 -2.94 -7.12
CA GLU A 57 17.07 -4.28 -7.59
C GLU A 57 18.11 -4.91 -6.67
N ASN A 58 18.00 -6.23 -6.45
CA ASN A 58 18.89 -6.98 -5.55
C ASN A 58 18.96 -6.42 -4.12
N CYS A 59 17.82 -5.93 -3.61
CA CYS A 59 17.66 -5.51 -2.23
C CYS A 59 16.83 -6.56 -1.48
N ASP A 60 17.29 -6.95 -0.29
CA ASP A 60 16.60 -7.94 0.55
C ASP A 60 15.30 -7.39 1.15
N MET A 61 15.17 -6.06 1.22
CA MET A 61 14.00 -5.38 1.78
C MET A 61 13.65 -4.14 0.95
N GLN A 62 12.39 -4.05 0.55
CA GLN A 62 11.81 -2.87 -0.07
C GLN A 62 10.90 -2.20 0.96
N TYR A 63 10.66 -0.90 0.82
CA TYR A 63 9.78 -0.18 1.73
C TYR A 63 8.96 0.88 1.00
N ALA A 64 7.77 1.12 1.53
CA ALA A 64 6.85 2.12 1.04
C ALA A 64 6.02 2.71 2.19
N ILE A 65 5.52 3.92 1.98
CA ILE A 65 4.47 4.53 2.80
C ILE A 65 3.23 4.63 1.92
N THR A 66 2.12 4.10 2.42
CA THR A 66 0.81 4.25 1.79
C THR A 66 -0.02 5.24 2.57
N THR A 67 -0.55 6.25 1.89
CA THR A 67 -1.55 7.18 2.43
C THR A 67 -2.91 6.83 1.84
N ILE A 68 -3.81 6.30 2.67
CA ILE A 68 -5.19 5.96 2.28
C ILE A 68 -6.09 7.13 2.69
N HIS A 69 -6.82 7.71 1.73
CA HIS A 69 -7.69 8.85 1.99
C HIS A 69 -8.99 8.40 2.72
N PRO A 70 -9.43 9.12 3.77
CA PRO A 70 -10.51 8.68 4.65
C PRO A 70 -11.89 8.98 4.07
N LEU A 71 -12.28 8.24 3.03
CA LEU A 71 -13.57 8.35 2.37
C LEU A 71 -14.37 7.04 2.46
N LEU A 72 -15.67 7.16 2.21
CA LEU A 72 -16.57 6.02 2.10
C LEU A 72 -17.09 5.94 0.67
N VAL A 73 -17.23 4.72 0.15
CA VAL A 73 -17.93 4.42 -1.10
C VAL A 73 -19.20 3.68 -0.71
N ASN A 74 -20.36 4.34 -0.80
CA ASN A 74 -21.64 3.80 -0.31
C ASN A 74 -21.58 3.20 1.11
N GLY A 75 -20.87 3.87 2.02
CA GLY A 75 -20.72 3.43 3.41
C GLY A 75 -19.61 2.39 3.65
N GLN A 76 -18.99 1.83 2.61
CA GLN A 76 -17.78 1.00 2.75
C GLN A 76 -16.54 1.87 2.89
N CYS A 77 -15.64 1.51 3.81
CA CYS A 77 -14.35 2.18 3.95
C CYS A 77 -13.51 2.04 2.68
N ASN A 78 -12.84 3.12 2.29
CA ASN A 78 -11.81 3.08 1.27
C ASN A 78 -10.68 2.08 1.65
N MET A 79 -10.05 1.49 0.64
CA MET A 79 -9.08 0.40 0.79
C MET A 79 -8.04 0.43 -0.34
N THR A 80 -6.96 -0.33 -0.15
CA THR A 80 -6.03 -0.63 -1.24
C THR A 80 -6.60 -1.73 -2.14
N GLN A 81 -6.03 -1.88 -3.34
CA GLN A 81 -6.44 -2.94 -4.27
C GLN A 81 -6.26 -4.36 -3.69
N GLY A 82 -5.35 -4.55 -2.74
CA GLY A 82 -4.92 -5.87 -2.26
C GLY A 82 -4.09 -6.64 -3.29
N HIS A 83 -3.25 -7.57 -2.82
CA HIS A 83 -2.53 -8.50 -3.69
C HIS A 83 -1.97 -9.69 -2.89
N PHE A 84 -1.67 -10.78 -3.59
CA PHE A 84 -0.80 -11.84 -3.08
C PHE A 84 0.63 -11.58 -3.55
N HIS A 85 1.62 -11.90 -2.71
CA HIS A 85 3.01 -11.93 -3.16
C HIS A 85 3.20 -12.99 -4.26
N GLY A 86 4.00 -12.65 -5.27
CA GLY A 86 4.36 -13.59 -6.33
C GLY A 86 5.17 -14.78 -5.81
N ASP A 87 6.02 -14.52 -4.82
CA ASP A 87 6.77 -15.52 -4.07
C ASP A 87 6.30 -15.54 -2.61
N LYS A 88 5.91 -16.74 -2.15
CA LYS A 88 5.24 -16.96 -0.86
C LYS A 88 6.22 -16.97 0.32
N ASP A 89 7.51 -17.08 0.03
CA ASP A 89 8.56 -17.10 1.05
C ASP A 89 8.91 -15.68 1.54
N PHE A 90 8.41 -14.64 0.87
CA PHE A 90 8.54 -13.26 1.31
C PHE A 90 7.41 -12.87 2.25
N GLY A 91 7.78 -12.45 3.47
CA GLY A 91 6.90 -11.75 4.38
C GLY A 91 6.88 -10.24 4.14
N GLU A 92 5.90 -9.56 4.71
CA GLU A 92 5.80 -8.10 4.75
C GLU A 92 5.45 -7.66 6.18
N ILE A 93 5.94 -6.49 6.59
CA ILE A 93 5.68 -5.91 7.91
C ILE A 93 5.02 -4.55 7.70
N TYR A 94 3.86 -4.35 8.31
CA TYR A 94 3.17 -3.06 8.33
C TYR A 94 3.28 -2.40 9.71
N GLN A 95 3.55 -1.09 9.69
CA GLN A 95 3.48 -0.24 10.86
C GLN A 95 2.51 0.91 10.61
N GLY A 96 1.46 1.01 11.44
CA GLY A 96 0.57 2.16 11.42
C GLY A 96 1.29 3.41 11.93
N ILE A 97 1.36 4.45 11.10
CA ILE A 97 2.02 5.73 11.43
C ILE A 97 1.02 6.75 11.99
N SER A 98 -0.14 6.89 11.35
CA SER A 98 -1.18 7.85 11.72
C SER A 98 -2.56 7.38 11.23
N GLY A 99 -3.62 7.87 11.87
CA GLY A 99 -5.01 7.53 11.55
C GLY A 99 -5.52 6.27 12.24
N LYS A 100 -6.64 5.74 11.76
CA LYS A 100 -7.27 4.49 12.23
C LYS A 100 -7.70 3.67 11.02
N GLY A 101 -7.42 2.38 11.07
CA GLY A 101 -7.75 1.44 10.00
C GLY A 101 -7.50 0.00 10.45
N ALA A 102 -7.59 -0.92 9.51
CA ALA A 102 -7.31 -2.33 9.72
C ALA A 102 -6.56 -2.90 8.52
N LEU A 103 -5.79 -3.95 8.75
CA LEU A 103 -5.26 -4.81 7.70
C LEU A 103 -6.17 -6.03 7.61
N LEU A 104 -6.80 -6.22 6.44
CA LEU A 104 -7.56 -7.42 6.14
C LEU A 104 -6.65 -8.38 5.38
N LEU A 105 -6.51 -9.60 5.91
CA LEU A 105 -5.80 -10.69 5.23
C LEU A 105 -6.86 -11.67 4.74
N VAL A 106 -6.69 -12.15 3.51
CA VAL A 106 -7.54 -13.18 2.92
C VAL A 106 -6.68 -14.28 2.34
N ASP A 107 -7.12 -15.53 2.50
CA ASP A 107 -6.54 -16.64 1.76
C ASP A 107 -7.05 -16.65 0.30
N LYS A 108 -6.59 -17.63 -0.49
CA LYS A 108 -6.98 -17.75 -1.90
C LYS A 108 -8.42 -18.21 -2.12
N GLU A 109 -9.07 -18.71 -1.07
CA GLU A 109 -10.45 -19.15 -1.07
C GLU A 109 -11.39 -18.02 -0.62
N GLY A 110 -10.83 -16.90 -0.16
CA GLY A 110 -11.56 -15.72 0.29
C GLY A 110 -11.89 -15.75 1.79
N ASN A 111 -11.30 -16.65 2.56
CA ASN A 111 -11.48 -16.68 4.02
C ASN A 111 -10.57 -15.64 4.69
N THR A 112 -11.08 -15.01 5.75
CA THR A 112 -10.39 -14.01 6.58
C THR A 112 -9.94 -14.57 7.90
#